data_AF-V6IVB9-F1
#
_entry.id   AF-V6IVB9-F1
#
_cell.length_a   1.000
_cell.length_b   1.000
_cell.length_c   1.000
_cell.angle_alpha   90.00
_cell.angle_beta   90.00
_cell.angle_gamma   90.00
#
_symmetry.space_group_name_H-M   'P 1'
#
loop_
_entity.id
_entity.type
_entity.pdbx_description
1 polymer ?
#
loop_
_entity_poly.entity_id
_entity_poly.type
_entity_poly.pdbx_seq_one_letter_code
_entity_poly.pdbx_strand_id
1 'polypeptide(L)'
;MNNYIFLILGILVLFIVIMAAGASFHPIKWIGRLAIRLVVGALLLFLLNVIGESFSMHIPINLATAGVSGLLGIPGIAALIVIKFSLGI
;
A
#
# COMPACT_ATOMS: atom_id res chain seq x y z
N MET A 1 -14.46 31.01 -35.34
CA MET A 1 -15.01 31.16 -33.98
C MET A 1 -15.89 29.97 -33.59
N ASN A 2 -16.79 29.50 -34.47
CA ASN A 2 -17.71 28.38 -34.19
C ASN A 2 -17.01 27.04 -33.88
N ASN A 3 -15.87 26.75 -34.52
CA ASN A 3 -15.16 25.47 -34.33
C ASN A 3 -14.64 25.28 -32.90
N TYR A 4 -14.26 26.36 -32.21
CA TYR A 4 -13.82 26.30 -30.81
C TYR A 4 -14.99 26.02 -29.86
N ILE A 5 -16.20 26.49 -30.20
CA ILE A 5 -17.41 26.26 -29.40
C ILE A 5 -17.77 24.77 -29.40
N PHE A 6 -17.71 24.12 -30.56
CA PHE A 6 -17.93 22.68 -30.66
C PHE A 6 -16.87 21.86 -29.92
N LEU A 7 -15.62 22.31 -29.93
CA LEU A 7 -14.52 21.66 -29.22
C LEU A 7 -14.67 21.77 -27.69
N ILE A 8 -15.05 22.95 -27.20
CA ILE A 8 -15.32 23.20 -25.78
C ILE A 8 -16.53 22.38 -25.31
N LEU A 9 -17.61 22.34 -26.10
CA LEU A 9 -18.79 21.52 -25.81
C LEU A 9 -18.46 20.03 -25.78
N GLY A 10 -17.64 19.54 -26.72
CA GLY A 10 -17.21 18.15 -26.76
C GLY A 10 -16.42 17.74 -25.51
N ILE A 11 -15.49 18.59 -25.06
CA ILE A 11 -14.72 18.36 -23.82
C ILE A 11 -15.64 18.37 -22.60
N LEU A 12 -16.59 19.30 -22.52
CA LEU A 12 -17.53 19.41 -21.41
C LEU A 12 -18.42 18.16 -21.31
N VAL A 13 -18.95 17.68 -22.45
CA VAL A 13 -19.76 16.47 -22.50
C VAL A 13 -18.95 15.25 -22.11
N LEU A 14 -17.71 15.10 -22.62
CA LEU A 14 -16.83 14.00 -22.25
C LEU A 14 -16.50 14.02 -20.74
N PHE A 15 -16.24 15.19 -20.16
CA PHE A 15 -16.00 15.37 -18.73
C PHE A 15 -17.22 14.95 -17.90
N ILE A 16 -18.42 15.37 -18.29
CA ILE A 16 -19.69 14.99 -17.63
C ILE A 16 -19.94 13.49 -17.78
N VAL A 17 -19.67 12.89 -18.94
CA VAL A 17 -19.82 11.44 -19.17
C VAL A 17 -18.85 10.65 -18.30
N ILE A 18 -17.60 11.08 -18.15
CA ILE A 18 -16.62 10.42 -17.26
C ILE A 18 -17.07 10.51 -15.79
N MET A 19 -17.57 11.67 -15.36
CA MET A 19 -18.14 11.82 -14.01
C MET A 19 -19.39 10.97 -13.80
N ALA A 20 -20.31 10.95 -14.78
CA ALA A 20 -21.58 10.23 -14.71
C ALA A 20 -21.42 8.71 -14.86
N ALA A 21 -20.41 8.25 -15.61
CA ALA A 21 -20.06 6.84 -15.76
C ALA A 21 -19.51 6.21 -14.47
N GLY A 22 -19.50 6.96 -13.35
CA GLY A 22 -19.04 6.45 -12.07
C GLY A 22 -17.59 6.03 -12.18
N ALA A 23 -16.77 6.86 -12.83
CA ALA A 23 -15.33 6.73 -12.83
C ALA A 23 -14.87 6.91 -11.38
N SER A 24 -15.00 5.85 -10.61
CA SER A 24 -14.58 5.67 -9.24
C SER A 24 -13.07 5.55 -9.23
N PHE A 25 -12.39 6.53 -9.82
CA PHE A 25 -11.02 6.84 -9.53
C PHE A 25 -11.02 7.37 -8.10
N HIS A 26 -11.05 6.45 -7.15
CA HIS A 26 -10.67 6.75 -5.78
C HIS A 26 -9.24 6.23 -5.54
N PRO A 27 -8.20 6.71 -6.26
CA PRO A 27 -6.82 6.36 -5.92
C PRO A 27 -6.52 6.70 -4.45
N ILE A 28 -7.21 7.71 -3.89
CA ILE A 28 -7.23 8.01 -2.45
C ILE A 28 -7.65 6.81 -1.58
N LYS A 29 -8.67 6.02 -1.98
CA LYS A 29 -9.08 4.82 -1.23
C LYS A 29 -8.03 3.72 -1.30
N TRP A 30 -7.31 3.62 -2.42
CA TRP A 30 -6.21 2.67 -2.59
C TRP A 30 -4.99 3.05 -1.77
N ILE A 31 -4.58 4.32 -1.83
CA ILE A 31 -3.47 4.86 -1.03
C ILE A 31 -3.75 4.70 0.46
N GLY A 32 -4.96 5.06 0.92
CA GLY A 32 -5.35 4.87 2.32
C GLY A 32 -5.32 3.40 2.75
N ARG A 33 -5.80 2.48 1.90
CA ARG A 33 -5.77 1.04 2.19
C ARG A 33 -4.34 0.51 2.26
N LEU A 34 -3.45 0.98 1.38
CA LEU A 34 -2.04 0.62 1.39
C LEU A 34 -1.33 1.16 2.64
N ALA A 35 -1.60 2.41 3.02
CA ALA A 35 -1.08 3.02 4.23
C ALA A 35 -1.50 2.25 5.50
N ILE A 36 -2.78 1.88 5.61
CA ILE A 36 -3.27 1.07 6.74
C ILE A 36 -2.53 -0.28 6.80
N ARG A 37 -2.35 -0.95 5.65
CA ARG A 37 -1.61 -2.22 5.61
C ARG A 37 -0.16 -2.06 6.04
N LEU A 38 0.51 -0.99 5.60
CA LEU A 38 1.88 -0.68 6.03
C LEU A 38 1.97 -0.45 7.55
N VAL A 39 1.02 0.30 8.12
CA VAL A 39 0.96 0.53 9.57
C VAL A 39 0.74 -0.79 10.32
N VAL A 40 -0.21 -1.62 9.86
CA VAL A 40 -0.44 -2.95 10.44
C VAL A 40 0.82 -3.82 10.36
N GLY A 41 1.50 -3.82 9.21
CA GLY A 41 2.76 -4.56 9.03
C GLY A 41 3.87 -4.08 9.95
N ALA A 42 4.02 -2.76 10.12
CA ALA A 42 4.97 -2.17 11.04
C ALA A 42 4.65 -2.53 12.50
N LEU A 43 3.37 -2.50 12.91
CA LEU A 43 2.93 -2.91 14.24
C LEU A 43 3.20 -4.39 14.50
N LEU A 44 2.95 -5.26 13.52
CA LEU A 44 3.24 -6.68 13.64
C LEU A 44 4.74 -6.94 13.80
N LEU A 45 5.58 -6.26 13.01
CA LEU A 45 7.03 -6.37 13.14
C LEU A 45 7.53 -5.79 14.46
N PHE A 46 6.95 -4.69 14.93
CA PHE A 46 7.25 -4.14 16.25
C PHE A 46 6.96 -5.15 17.36
N LEU A 47 5.78 -5.77 17.35
CA LEU A 47 5.42 -6.82 18.30
C LEU A 47 6.36 -8.02 18.20
N LEU A 48 6.68 -8.46 16.98
CA LEU A 48 7.64 -9.53 16.76
C LEU A 48 9.01 -9.18 17.35
N ASN A 49 9.50 -7.97 17.14
CA ASN A 49 10.79 -7.54 17.66
C ASN A 49 10.81 -7.44 19.18
N VAL A 50 9.72 -6.97 19.81
CA VAL A 50 9.60 -6.94 21.28
C VAL A 50 9.65 -8.36 21.87
N ILE A 51 8.92 -9.30 21.27
CA ILE A 51 8.91 -10.70 21.73
C ILE A 51 10.25 -11.39 21.38
N GLY A 52 10.79 -11.06 20.20
CA GLY A 52 12.01 -11.61 19.62
C GLY A 52 13.30 -11.06 20.23
N GLU A 53 13.23 -9.97 20.99
CA GLU A 53 14.38 -9.37 21.67
C GLU A 53 15.06 -10.36 22.63
N SER A 54 14.27 -11.20 23.29
CA SER A 54 14.78 -12.29 24.15
C SER A 54 15.59 -13.35 23.37
N PHE A 55 15.39 -13.44 22.06
CA PHE A 55 16.08 -14.35 21.15
C PHE A 55 17.13 -13.64 20.28
N SER A 56 17.46 -12.38 20.57
CA SER A 56 18.30 -11.52 19.69
C SER A 56 17.80 -11.46 18.24
N MET A 57 16.49 -11.66 18.05
CA MET A 57 15.83 -11.59 16.75
C MET A 57 15.26 -10.19 16.57
N HIS A 58 15.88 -9.42 15.68
CA HIS A 58 15.41 -8.09 15.31
C HIS A 58 15.29 -7.94 13.79
N ILE A 59 14.08 -7.76 13.28
CA ILE A 59 13.82 -7.46 11.87
C ILE A 59 13.72 -5.95 11.71
N PRO A 60 14.51 -5.30 10.84
CA PRO A 60 14.45 -3.85 10.66
C PRO A 60 13.05 -3.43 10.22
N ILE A 61 12.48 -2.40 10.85
CA ILE A 61 11.14 -1.88 10.53
C ILE A 61 11.29 -0.75 9.51
N ASN A 62 11.08 -1.06 8.23
CA ASN A 62 11.12 -0.09 7.13
C ASN A 62 9.97 -0.34 6.14
N LEU A 63 9.85 0.49 5.11
CA LEU A 63 8.78 0.38 4.11
C LEU A 63 8.74 -1.00 3.42
N ALA A 64 9.90 -1.64 3.20
CA ALA A 64 9.95 -2.94 2.55
C ALA A 64 9.45 -4.05 3.49
N THR A 65 10.00 -4.16 4.70
CA THR A 65 9.61 -5.20 5.65
C THR A 65 8.18 -5.00 6.14
N ALA A 66 7.77 -3.76 6.45
CA ALA A 66 6.39 -3.43 6.81
C ALA A 66 5.41 -3.64 5.65
N GLY A 67 5.86 -3.46 4.41
CA GLY A 67 5.11 -3.79 3.21
C GLY A 67 4.86 -5.29 3.10
N VAL A 68 5.91 -6.09 3.24
CA VAL A 68 5.81 -7.57 3.17
C VAL A 68 4.93 -8.10 4.30
N SER A 69 5.16 -7.69 5.56
CA SER A 69 4.35 -8.11 6.70
C SER A 69 2.93 -7.54 6.67
N GLY A 70 2.72 -6.35 6.13
CA GLY A 70 1.41 -5.70 6.06
C GLY A 70 0.52 -6.18 4.91
N LEU A 71 1.12 -6.51 3.77
CA LEU A 71 0.40 -7.03 2.60
C LEU A 71 0.10 -8.52 2.75
N LEU A 72 1.04 -9.30 3.26
CA LEU A 72 0.91 -10.76 3.41
C LEU A 72 0.43 -11.17 4.82
N GLY A 73 0.63 -10.34 5.85
CA GLY A 73 0.29 -10.69 7.23
C GLY A 73 1.27 -11.69 7.85
N ILE A 74 0.72 -12.68 8.55
CA ILE A 74 1.47 -13.78 9.20
C ILE A 74 2.43 -14.50 8.23
N PRO A 75 2.03 -14.93 7.00
CA PRO A 75 2.96 -15.57 6.08
C PRO A 75 4.10 -14.64 5.65
N GLY A 76 3.88 -13.31 5.58
CA GLY A 76 4.95 -12.35 5.32
C GLY A 76 5.97 -12.28 6.45
N ILE A 77 5.50 -12.31 7.69
CA ILE A 77 6.37 -12.36 8.88
C ILE A 77 7.18 -13.66 8.90
N ALA A 78 6.54 -14.81 8.65
CA ALA A 78 7.22 -16.09 8.58
C ALA A 78 8.30 -16.08 7.49
N ALA A 79 8.01 -15.53 6.31
CA ALA A 79 8.99 -15.38 5.24
C ALA A 79 10.17 -14.49 5.66
N LEU A 80 9.91 -13.35 6.30
CA LEU A 80 10.97 -12.45 6.78
C LEU A 80 11.86 -13.10 7.85
N ILE A 81 11.28 -13.92 8.74
CA ILE A 81 12.03 -14.70 9.72
C ILE A 81 12.96 -15.70 9.02
N VAL A 82 12.44 -16.45 8.05
CA VAL A 82 13.25 -17.41 7.27
C VAL A 82 14.36 -16.70 6.50
N ILE A 83 14.07 -15.55 5.89
CA ILE A 83 15.06 -14.74 5.17
C ILE A 83 16.17 -14.29 6.12
N LYS A 84 15.81 -13.78 7.30
CA LYS A 84 16.79 -13.35 8.32
C LYS A 84 17.70 -14.50 8.74
N PHE A 85 17.11 -15.66 9.06
CA PHE A 85 17.87 -16.85 9.42
C PHE A 85 18.75 -17.37 8.28
N SER A 86 18.26 -17.34 7.04
CA SER A 86 19.00 -17.84 5.87
C SER A 86 20.15 -16.94 5.47
N LEU A 87 19.98 -15.61 5.58
CA LEU A 87 21.03 -14.63 5.25
C LEU A 87 22.03 -14.42 6.39
N GLY A 88 21.73 -14.84 7.61
CA GLY A 88 22.67 -14.80 8.74
C GLY A 88 23.05 -13.40 9.21
N ILE A 89 22.19 -12.41 8.93
CA ILE A 89 22.32 -11.00 9.36
C ILE A 89 21.28 -10.66 10.42
#